data_AF-A0A517MG08-F1
#
_entry.id   AF-A0A517MG08-F1
#
_cell.length_a   1.000
_cell.length_b   1.000
_cell.length_c   1.000
_cell.angle_alpha   90.00
_cell.angle_beta   90.00
_cell.angle_gamma   90.00
#
_symmetry.space_group_name_H-M   'P 1'
#
loop_
_entity.id
_entity.type
_entity.pdbx_description
1 polymer ?
#
loop_
_entity_poly.entity_id
_entity_poly.type
_entity_poly.pdbx_seq_one_letter_code
_entity_poly.pdbx_strand_id
1 'polypeptide(L)'
;MRAWFHPTTGLMYACGMNAWGSNRTERRGGLLRILYTGAETLLPIGLEAKESGMTLRFNQPVDSELARDPKNDLVDSWRLKRSANDGSRLYDGKSLVVDSVEVCGDGRSVRLRLPEIS
;
A
#
# COMPACT_ATOMS: atom_id res chain seq x y z
N MET A 1 -10.48 -18.47 -3.17
CA MET A 1 -11.39 -18.50 -1.98
C MET A 1 -12.77 -18.03 -2.42
N ARG A 2 -13.86 -18.58 -1.86
CA ARG A 2 -15.22 -18.08 -2.09
C ARG A 2 -15.72 -17.41 -0.82
N ALA A 3 -16.16 -16.17 -0.93
CA ALA A 3 -16.79 -15.43 0.16
C ALA A 3 -18.29 -15.74 0.21
N TRP A 4 -18.86 -15.78 1.41
CA TRP A 4 -20.30 -15.79 1.65
C TRP A 4 -20.68 -14.63 2.57
N PHE A 5 -21.73 -13.91 2.22
CA PHE A 5 -22.25 -12.81 3.02
C PHE A 5 -23.51 -13.25 3.76
N HIS A 6 -23.55 -13.02 5.07
CA HIS A 6 -24.73 -13.33 5.85
C HIS A 6 -25.86 -12.34 5.52
N PRO A 7 -27.07 -12.81 5.16
CA PRO A 7 -28.11 -11.95 4.59
C PRO A 7 -28.60 -10.86 5.56
N THR A 8 -28.63 -11.14 6.86
CA THR A 8 -29.09 -10.18 7.88
C THR A 8 -28.00 -9.27 8.44
N THR A 9 -26.79 -9.80 8.69
CA THR A 9 -25.72 -9.07 9.39
C THR A 9 -24.72 -8.43 8.43
N GLY A 10 -24.72 -8.80 7.14
CA GLY A 10 -23.76 -8.32 6.14
C GLY A 10 -22.33 -8.82 6.36
N LEU A 11 -22.09 -9.68 7.36
CA LEU A 11 -20.78 -10.20 7.67
C LEU A 11 -20.27 -11.13 6.57
N MET A 12 -19.00 -10.98 6.22
CA MET A 12 -18.34 -11.83 5.23
C MET A 12 -17.66 -13.01 5.92
N TYR A 13 -18.02 -14.22 5.53
CA TYR A 13 -17.35 -15.44 5.92
C TYR A 13 -16.54 -15.96 4.72
N ALA A 14 -15.27 -16.27 4.95
CA ALA A 14 -14.39 -16.85 3.96
C ALA A 14 -13.69 -18.08 4.54
N CYS A 15 -13.65 -19.16 3.78
CA CYS A 15 -12.84 -20.32 4.09
C CYS A 15 -11.72 -20.43 3.06
N GLY A 16 -10.50 -20.64 3.53
CA GLY A 16 -9.35 -20.74 2.65
C GLY A 16 -8.10 -21.25 3.37
N MET A 17 -7.15 -21.68 2.54
CA MET A 17 -5.79 -21.98 2.97
C MET A 17 -4.91 -20.77 2.67
N ASN A 18 -3.81 -20.63 3.40
CA ASN A 18 -2.78 -19.69 3.00
C ASN A 18 -2.27 -20.12 1.64
N ALA A 19 -2.31 -19.17 0.72
CA ALA A 19 -1.93 -19.37 -0.66
C ALA A 19 -0.76 -18.45 -1.00
N TRP A 20 -0.33 -18.54 -2.24
CA TRP A 20 0.77 -17.75 -2.79
C TRP A 20 0.61 -16.25 -2.49
N GLY A 21 1.65 -15.61 -1.98
CA GLY A 21 1.68 -14.18 -1.64
C GLY A 21 1.37 -13.81 -0.18
N SER A 22 1.10 -14.76 0.72
CA SER A 22 0.96 -14.46 2.16
C SER A 22 2.27 -14.70 2.92
N ASN A 23 2.70 -13.75 3.75
CA ASN A 23 3.77 -13.96 4.74
C ASN A 23 3.27 -14.67 6.02
N ARG A 24 1.98 -14.99 6.07
CA ARG A 24 1.36 -15.65 7.21
C ARG A 24 1.71 -17.14 7.17
N THR A 25 2.71 -17.56 7.93
CA THR A 25 3.20 -18.95 7.95
C THR A 25 2.57 -19.78 9.09
N GLU A 26 2.06 -19.13 10.13
CA GLU A 26 1.64 -19.79 11.36
C GLU A 26 0.32 -20.57 11.27
N ARG A 27 -0.60 -20.19 10.38
CA ARG A 27 -1.92 -20.83 10.25
C ARG A 27 -2.16 -21.29 8.82
N ARG A 28 -2.04 -22.58 8.53
CA ARG A 28 -2.16 -23.16 7.16
C ARG A 28 -3.48 -22.82 6.44
N GLY A 29 -4.52 -22.46 7.19
CA GLY A 29 -5.81 -22.02 6.67
C GLY A 29 -6.79 -21.76 7.81
N GLY A 30 -8.01 -21.41 7.47
CA GLY A 30 -9.08 -21.28 8.44
C GLY A 30 -10.39 -20.75 7.88
N LEU A 31 -11.41 -20.80 8.75
CA LEU A 31 -12.64 -20.06 8.58
C LEU A 31 -12.45 -18.67 9.18
N LEU A 32 -12.53 -17.65 8.32
CA LEU A 32 -12.36 -16.24 8.65
C LEU A 32 -13.73 -15.56 8.65
N ARG A 33 -14.02 -14.82 9.71
CA ARG A 33 -15.15 -13.89 9.76
C ARG A 33 -14.61 -12.47 9.67
N ILE A 34 -14.90 -11.78 8.58
CA ILE A 34 -14.50 -10.40 8.34
C ILE A 34 -15.68 -9.50 8.68
N LEU A 35 -15.43 -8.57 9.61
CA LEU A 35 -16.37 -7.53 10.03
C LEU A 35 -15.82 -6.19 9.55
N TYR A 36 -16.57 -5.50 8.70
CA TYR A 36 -16.33 -4.08 8.49
C TYR A 36 -16.93 -3.31 9.65
N THR A 37 -16.09 -2.61 10.42
CA THR A 37 -16.49 -1.92 11.65
C THR A 37 -17.07 -0.53 11.40
N GLY A 38 -17.10 -0.07 10.14
CA GLY A 38 -17.40 1.33 9.81
C GLY A 38 -16.30 2.32 10.20
N ALA A 39 -15.17 1.83 10.73
CA ALA A 39 -14.04 2.69 11.04
C ALA A 39 -13.48 3.31 9.75
N GLU A 40 -13.38 4.64 9.76
CA GLU A 40 -12.71 5.36 8.70
C GLU A 40 -11.24 4.93 8.66
N THR A 41 -10.79 4.45 7.50
CA THR A 41 -9.41 4.02 7.29
C THR A 41 -8.81 4.90 6.22
N LEU A 42 -7.60 5.41 6.48
CA LEU A 42 -6.85 6.16 5.51
C LEU A 42 -6.33 5.20 4.45
N LEU A 43 -6.85 5.30 3.24
CA LEU A 43 -6.52 4.41 2.13
C LEU A 43 -5.92 5.21 0.98
N PRO A 44 -4.79 4.78 0.40
CA PRO A 44 -4.31 5.34 -0.85
C PRO A 44 -5.26 4.90 -1.98
N ILE A 45 -5.81 5.87 -2.68
CA ILE A 45 -6.75 5.70 -3.80
C ILE A 45 -6.17 6.16 -5.13
N GLY A 46 -4.96 6.71 -5.14
CA GLY A 46 -4.27 7.14 -6.35
C GLY A 46 -2.78 7.29 -6.16
N LEU A 47 -2.04 7.08 -7.24
CA LEU A 47 -0.59 7.25 -7.32
C LEU A 47 -0.27 7.90 -8.67
N GLU A 48 0.53 8.96 -8.64
CA GLU A 48 1.04 9.62 -9.84
C GLU A 48 2.55 9.79 -9.73
N ALA A 49 3.28 9.24 -10.71
CA ALA A 49 4.72 9.45 -10.83
C ALA A 49 5.01 10.83 -11.47
N LYS A 50 6.03 11.52 -10.96
CA LYS A 50 6.52 12.80 -11.48
C LYS A 50 8.03 12.68 -11.74
N GLU A 51 8.59 13.58 -12.55
CA GLU A 51 10.04 13.58 -12.81
C GLU A 51 10.87 13.76 -11.53
N SER A 52 10.35 14.50 -10.55
CA SER A 52 11.04 14.79 -9.28
C SER A 52 10.52 14.01 -8.08
N GLY A 53 9.65 13.02 -8.28
CA GLY A 53 9.08 12.24 -7.17
C GLY A 53 7.74 11.58 -7.47
N MET A 54 6.85 11.54 -6.48
CA MET A 54 5.52 10.94 -6.63
C MET A 54 4.46 11.68 -5.83
N THR A 55 3.20 11.56 -6.25
CA THR A 55 2.03 12.06 -5.50
C THR A 55 1.12 10.89 -5.16
N LEU A 56 0.81 10.73 -3.88
CA LEU A 56 -0.15 9.79 -3.34
C LEU A 56 -1.44 10.52 -3.02
N ARG A 57 -2.59 9.93 -3.37
CA ARG A 57 -3.92 10.47 -3.04
C ARG A 57 -4.64 9.54 -2.09
N PHE A 58 -5.27 10.10 -1.07
CA PHE A 58 -6.01 9.38 -0.05
C PHE A 58 -7.52 9.63 -0.15
N ASN A 59 -8.31 8.68 0.34
CA ASN A 59 -9.78 8.77 0.38
C ASN A 59 -10.30 9.89 1.30
N GLN A 60 -9.51 10.28 2.29
CA GLN A 60 -9.84 11.27 3.31
C GLN A 60 -8.62 12.15 3.64
N PRO A 61 -8.81 13.28 4.34
CA PRO A 61 -7.70 14.15 4.71
C PRO A 61 -6.63 13.43 5.52
N VAL A 62 -5.37 13.78 5.29
CA VAL A 62 -4.22 13.29 6.07
C VAL A 62 -3.97 14.19 7.27
N ASP A 63 -3.39 13.63 8.33
CA ASP A 63 -2.80 14.43 9.39
C ASP A 63 -1.59 15.18 8.81
N SER A 64 -1.67 16.51 8.78
CA SER A 64 -0.63 17.32 8.14
C SER A 64 0.69 17.36 8.89
N GLU A 65 0.69 17.17 10.20
CA GLU A 65 1.93 17.17 10.99
C GLU A 65 2.69 15.87 10.76
N LEU A 66 1.97 14.74 10.82
CA LEU A 66 2.56 13.42 10.56
C LEU A 66 2.98 13.26 9.10
N ALA A 67 2.14 13.69 8.16
CA ALA A 67 2.42 13.53 6.74
C ALA A 67 3.57 14.40 6.22
N ARG A 68 3.98 15.44 6.95
CA ARG A 68 5.09 16.33 6.52
C ARG A 68 6.46 15.88 6.99
N ASP A 69 6.54 14.94 7.93
CA ASP A 69 7.83 14.41 8.39
C ASP A 69 8.33 13.34 7.40
N PRO A 70 9.42 13.60 6.64
CA PRO A 70 9.96 12.63 5.68
C PRO A 70 10.42 11.32 6.34
N LYS A 71 10.65 11.31 7.66
CA LYS A 71 11.04 10.10 8.39
C LYS A 71 9.91 9.08 8.51
N ASN A 72 8.67 9.48 8.26
CA ASN A 72 7.51 8.59 8.23
C ASN A 72 7.38 7.83 6.91
N ASP A 73 8.21 8.15 5.91
CA ASP A 73 8.22 7.52 4.60
C ASP A 73 9.50 6.71 4.38
N LEU A 74 9.34 5.50 3.82
CA LEU A 74 10.43 4.67 3.31
C LEU A 74 10.15 4.37 1.84
N VAL A 75 11.09 4.72 0.97
CA VAL A 75 10.97 4.47 -0.46
C VAL A 75 12.12 3.60 -0.92
N ASP A 76 11.79 2.41 -1.40
CA ASP A 76 12.74 1.50 -2.03
C ASP A 76 12.45 1.38 -3.53
N SER A 77 13.52 1.23 -4.32
CA SER A 77 13.44 1.04 -5.76
C SER A 77 14.29 -0.15 -6.18
N TRP A 78 13.87 -0.84 -7.23
CA TRP A 78 14.59 -1.97 -7.82
C TRP A 78 14.24 -2.08 -9.30
N ARG A 79 15.12 -2.74 -10.05
CA ARG A 79 14.86 -3.16 -11.43
C ARG A 79 14.22 -4.54 -11.45
N LEU A 80 13.28 -4.72 -12.36
CA LEU A 80 12.65 -6.01 -12.64
C LEU A 80 13.11 -6.51 -14.01
N LYS A 81 13.73 -7.68 -14.05
CA LYS A 81 14.02 -8.38 -15.30
C LYS A 81 12.82 -9.23 -15.69
N ARG A 82 12.08 -8.82 -16.71
CA ARG A 82 10.97 -9.62 -17.25
C ARG A 82 11.53 -10.77 -18.09
N SER A 83 11.41 -12.00 -17.60
CA SER A 83 11.82 -13.20 -18.32
C SER A 83 10.84 -14.35 -18.07
N ALA A 84 10.84 -15.36 -18.94
CA ALA A 84 10.02 -16.56 -18.75
C ALA A 84 10.50 -17.44 -17.58
N ASN A 85 11.77 -17.35 -17.21
CA ASN A 85 12.37 -18.22 -16.18
C ASN A 85 12.23 -17.68 -14.76
N ASP A 86 12.23 -16.36 -14.60
CA ASP A 86 12.10 -15.69 -13.30
C ASP A 86 11.67 -14.24 -13.49
N GLY A 87 10.59 -13.85 -12.82
CA GLY A 87 10.08 -12.48 -12.75
C GLY A 87 9.96 -11.95 -11.31
N SER A 88 10.45 -12.72 -10.34
CA SER A 88 10.32 -12.41 -8.90
C SER A 88 11.59 -11.82 -8.31
N ARG A 89 12.74 -12.06 -8.93
CA ARG A 89 14.02 -11.51 -8.46
C ARG A 89 14.07 -9.99 -8.64
N LEU A 90 14.37 -9.31 -7.53
CA LEU A 90 14.62 -7.88 -7.46
C LEU A 90 16.10 -7.64 -7.80
N TYR A 91 16.38 -6.75 -8.75
CA TYR A 91 17.74 -6.38 -9.16
C TYR A 91 18.00 -4.93 -8.76
N ASP A 92 19.25 -4.58 -8.48
CA ASP A 92 19.68 -3.19 -8.22
C ASP A 92 18.81 -2.47 -7.16
N GLY A 93 18.46 -3.20 -6.09
CA GLY A 93 17.66 -2.67 -4.99
C GLY A 93 18.39 -1.55 -4.26
N LYS A 94 17.74 -0.39 -4.08
CA LYS A 94 18.25 0.73 -3.30
C LYS A 94 17.13 1.47 -2.57
N SER A 95 17.42 1.95 -1.37
CA SER A 95 16.57 2.90 -0.65
C SER A 95 16.85 4.31 -1.16
N LEU A 96 15.80 5.09 -1.39
CA LEU A 96 15.86 6.46 -1.90
C LEU A 96 15.65 7.45 -0.76
N VAL A 97 16.37 8.57 -0.79
CA VAL A 97 16.13 9.65 0.15
C VAL A 97 14.85 10.41 -0.20
N VAL A 98 13.94 10.50 0.77
CA VAL A 98 12.80 11.42 0.72
C VAL A 98 13.27 12.79 1.18
N ASP A 99 13.43 13.72 0.24
CA ASP A 99 13.97 15.06 0.52
C ASP A 99 12.94 15.93 1.25
N SER A 100 11.69 15.88 0.80
CA SER A 100 10.60 16.67 1.35
C SER A 100 9.25 16.02 1.08
N VAL A 101 8.30 16.29 1.98
CA VAL A 101 6.93 15.82 1.87
C VAL A 101 5.96 16.99 1.99
N GLU A 102 5.14 17.19 0.98
CA GLU A 102 4.18 18.30 0.90
C GLU A 102 2.75 17.77 0.91
N VAL A 103 1.92 18.25 1.84
CA VAL A 103 0.47 18.05 1.78
C VAL A 103 -0.13 19.08 0.82
N CYS A 104 -0.78 18.60 -0.23
CA CYS A 104 -1.41 19.44 -1.24
C CYS A 104 -2.61 20.21 -0.67
N GLY A 105 -3.04 21.25 -1.39
CA GLY A 105 -4.15 22.11 -0.94
C GLY A 105 -5.50 21.40 -0.76
N ASP A 106 -5.69 20.20 -1.32
CA ASP A 106 -6.88 19.39 -1.09
C ASP A 106 -6.89 18.68 0.28
N GLY A 107 -5.76 18.70 1.01
CA GLY A 107 -5.57 18.01 2.28
C GLY A 107 -5.57 16.48 2.18
N ARG A 108 -5.75 15.93 0.98
CA ARG A 108 -5.90 14.49 0.70
C ARG A 108 -4.79 13.94 -0.17
N SER A 109 -3.93 14.80 -0.71
CA SER A 109 -2.81 14.39 -1.54
C SER A 109 -1.49 14.75 -0.87
N VAL A 110 -0.55 13.81 -0.90
CA VAL A 110 0.81 13.96 -0.35
C VAL A 110 1.79 13.82 -1.51
N ARG A 111 2.70 14.78 -1.65
CA ARG A 111 3.75 14.78 -2.65
C ARG A 111 5.09 14.51 -2.00
N LEU A 112 5.72 13.43 -2.42
CA LEU A 112 7.07 13.03 -2.03
C LEU A 112 8.05 13.54 -3.07
N ARG A 113 9.06 14.30 -2.65
CA ARG A 113 10.18 14.70 -3.50
C ARG A 113 11.31 13.68 -3.37
N LEU A 114 11.71 13.11 -4.50
CA LEU A 114 12.73 12.06 -4.59
C LEU A 114 13.78 12.49 -5.63
N PRO A 115 14.88 13.14 -5.21
CA PRO A 115 15.86 13.70 -6.15
C PRO A 115 16.61 12.63 -6.96
N GLU A 116 16.56 11.36 -6.52
CA GLU A 116 17.29 10.25 -7.13
C GLU A 116 16.50 9.48 -8.20
N ILE A 117 15.31 9.95 -8.59
CA ILE A 117 14.45 9.26 -9.58
C ILE A 117 14.45 9.89 -10.99
N SER A 118 15.25 10.93 -11.22
CA SER A 118 15.41 11.59 -12.52
C SER A 118 16.35 10.83 -13.47
#